data_AF-A0A4V3YXZ4-F1
#
_entry.id   AF-A0A4V3YXZ4-F1
#
_cell.length_a   1.000
_cell.length_b   1.000
_cell.length_c   1.000
_cell.angle_alpha   90.00
_cell.angle_beta   90.00
_cell.angle_gamma   90.00
#
_symmetry.space_group_name_H-M   'P 1'
#
loop_
_entity.id
_entity.type
_entity.pdbx_description
1 polymer ?
#
loop_
_entity_poly.entity_id
_entity_poly.type
_entity_poly.pdbx_seq_one_letter_code
_entity_poly.pdbx_strand_id
1 'polypeptide(L)'
;MFSAAYKLRIVTEYENAPNGEKGAVLRREGLYSSHVLEWTRARDAGALAGMTGPRHGQDKKPGKSAEQVEVERLRRENERLKARLATTETALDIMGKARALLEQISGSADTDGPQNRS
;
A
#
# COMPACT_ATOMS: atom_id res chain seq x y z
N MET A 1 2.38 23.33 16.46
CA MET A 1 3.66 22.74 16.94
C MET A 1 3.33 21.80 18.10
N PHE A 2 3.84 20.56 18.11
CA PHE A 2 3.49 19.53 19.11
C PHE A 2 4.54 19.46 20.23
N SER A 3 4.10 19.39 21.50
CA SER A 3 5.01 19.25 22.65
C SER A 3 5.63 17.85 22.74
N ALA A 4 6.80 17.71 23.36
CA ALA A 4 7.45 16.42 23.54
C ALA A 4 6.57 15.42 24.32
N ALA A 5 5.86 15.88 25.36
CA ALA A 5 4.92 15.07 26.12
C ALA A 5 3.74 14.58 25.26
N TYR A 6 3.21 15.43 24.39
CA TYR A 6 2.16 15.04 23.45
C TYR A 6 2.67 13.97 22.48
N LYS A 7 3.85 14.17 21.89
CA LYS A 7 4.46 13.22 20.96
C LYS A 7 4.67 11.84 21.60
N LEU A 8 5.19 11.79 22.82
CA LEU A 8 5.41 10.55 23.56
C LEU A 8 4.09 9.83 23.88
N ARG A 9 3.06 10.55 24.33
CA ARG A 9 1.73 9.98 24.60
C ARG A 9 1.17 9.30 23.34
N ILE A 10 1.23 9.98 22.20
CA ILE A 10 0.72 9.45 20.93
C ILE A 10 1.51 8.23 20.46
N VAL A 11 2.84 8.26 20.56
CA VAL A 11 3.68 7.10 20.21
C VAL A 11 3.32 5.89 21.05
N THR A 12 3.21 6.04 22.37
CA THR A 12 2.82 4.96 23.29
C THR A 12 1.42 4.42 22.98
N GLU A 13 0.45 5.30 22.74
CA GLU A 13 -0.92 4.89 22.39
C GLU A 13 -0.97 4.14 21.05
N TYR A 14 -0.23 4.61 20.05
CA TYR A 14 -0.18 3.99 18.73
C TYR A 14 0.54 2.63 18.72
N GLU A 15 1.60 2.47 19.53
CA GLU A 15 2.31 1.19 19.67
C GLU A 15 1.48 0.13 20.41
N ASN A 16 0.71 0.55 21.42
CA ASN A 16 -0.15 -0.33 22.20
C ASN A 16 -1.50 -0.66 21.51
N ALA A 17 -1.87 0.08 20.47
CA ALA A 17 -3.12 -0.15 19.76
C ALA A 17 -3.09 -1.47 18.96
N PRO A 18 -4.15 -2.30 19.02
CA PRO A 18 -4.28 -3.51 18.21
C PRO A 18 -4.18 -3.26 16.69
N ASN A 19 -3.80 -4.30 15.95
CA ASN A 19 -3.79 -4.25 14.49
C ASN A 19 -5.20 -3.95 13.96
N GLY A 20 -5.36 -2.84 13.23
CA GLY A 20 -6.66 -2.34 12.75
C GLY A 20 -7.17 -1.11 13.50
N GLU A 21 -6.74 -0.90 14.75
CA GLU A 21 -7.18 0.24 15.57
C GLU A 21 -6.20 1.42 15.56
N LYS A 22 -4.96 1.19 15.10
CA LYS A 22 -3.94 2.22 14.87
C LYS A 22 -4.44 3.40 14.02
N GLY A 23 -5.27 3.12 13.02
CA GLY A 23 -5.88 4.15 12.17
C GLY A 23 -6.93 5.01 12.90
N ALA A 24 -7.54 4.51 13.98
CA ALA A 24 -8.49 5.28 14.79
C ALA A 24 -7.76 6.36 15.61
N VAL A 25 -6.61 6.00 16.21
CA VAL A 25 -5.74 6.94 16.94
C VAL A 25 -5.28 8.08 16.03
N LEU A 26 -4.83 7.74 14.82
CA LEU A 26 -4.39 8.72 13.82
C LEU A 26 -5.50 9.68 13.38
N ARG A 27 -6.71 9.16 13.10
CA ARG A 27 -7.84 9.99 12.67
C ARG A 27 -8.34 10.93 13.77
N ARG A 28 -8.37 10.47 15.04
CA ARG A 28 -8.81 11.27 16.19
C ARG A 28 -7.92 12.49 16.41
N GLU A 29 -6.62 12.33 16.20
CA GLU A 29 -5.62 13.35 16.46
C GLU A 29 -5.26 14.17 15.19
N GLY A 30 -5.85 13.83 14.03
CA GLY A 30 -5.55 14.46 12.74
C GLY A 30 -4.12 14.19 12.25
N LEU A 31 -3.53 13.05 12.65
CA LEU A 31 -2.12 12.72 12.41
C LEU A 31 -1.96 11.72 11.27
N TYR A 32 -0.92 11.94 10.48
CA TYR A 32 -0.40 10.92 9.57
C TYR A 32 0.53 9.93 10.28
N SER A 33 0.59 8.70 9.79
CA SER A 33 1.52 7.66 10.29
C SER A 33 2.97 8.13 10.29
N SER A 34 3.37 8.95 9.31
CA SER A 34 4.69 9.57 9.24
C SER A 34 5.09 10.34 10.50
N HIS A 35 4.16 11.07 11.12
CA HIS A 35 4.42 11.81 12.35
C HIS A 35 4.76 10.87 13.51
N VAL A 36 4.00 9.79 13.66
CA VAL A 36 4.22 8.84 14.76
C VAL A 36 5.53 8.09 14.57
N LEU A 37 5.88 7.73 13.33
CA LEU A 37 7.17 7.11 13.02
C LEU A 37 8.35 8.06 13.29
N GLU A 38 8.23 9.33 12.90
CA GLU A 38 9.24 10.36 13.18
C GLU A 38 9.45 10.52 14.69
N TRP A 39 8.36 10.58 15.46
CA TRP A 39 8.42 10.74 16.91
C TRP A 39 8.94 9.48 17.61
N THR A 40 8.62 8.29 17.10
CA THR A 40 9.17 7.03 17.61
C THR A 40 10.69 7.02 17.45
N ARG A 41 11.20 7.40 16.27
CA ARG A 41 12.64 7.54 16.03
C ARG A 41 13.27 8.61 16.93
N ALA A 42 12.61 9.75 17.10
CA ALA A 42 13.09 10.81 17.97
C ALA A 42 13.10 10.36 19.45
N ARG A 43 12.17 9.51 19.89
CA ARG A 43 12.21 8.86 21.21
C ARG A 43 13.40 7.92 21.32
N ASP A 44 13.54 7.00 20.37
CA ASP A 44 14.54 5.93 20.41
C ASP A 44 15.97 6.48 20.26
N ALA A 45 16.15 7.57 19.52
CA ALA A 45 17.39 8.34 19.43
C ALA A 45 17.67 9.19 20.69
N GLY A 46 16.79 9.14 21.70
CA GLY A 46 16.90 9.95 22.91
C GLY A 46 16.67 11.44 22.66
N ALA A 47 16.19 11.86 21.48
CA ALA A 47 15.92 13.26 21.16
C ALA A 47 14.64 13.79 21.83
N LEU A 48 13.63 12.94 22.04
CA LEU A 48 12.45 13.29 22.86
C LEU A 48 12.70 13.14 24.36
N ALA A 49 13.59 12.23 24.77
CA ALA A 49 14.00 12.06 26.17
C ALA A 49 15.05 13.10 26.62
N GLY A 50 15.89 13.56 25.69
CA GLY A 50 16.93 14.58 25.88
C GLY A 50 16.39 16.01 26.00
N MET A 51 15.09 16.20 25.81
CA MET A 51 14.39 17.43 26.21
C MET A 51 14.04 17.43 27.71
N THR A 52 14.33 16.35 28.45
CA THR A 52 14.07 16.22 29.89
C THR A 52 15.28 15.76 30.75
N GLY A 53 16.50 15.58 30.21
CA GLY A 53 17.69 15.25 31.03
C GLY A 53 18.96 14.88 30.25
N PRO A 54 20.17 14.90 30.87
CA PRO A 54 21.46 14.92 30.17
C PRO A 54 21.93 13.57 29.61
N ARG A 55 22.66 13.67 28.48
CA ARG A 55 22.99 12.63 27.49
C ARG A 55 23.98 11.57 27.99
N HIS A 56 23.79 10.33 27.56
CA HIS A 56 24.85 9.33 27.45
C HIS A 56 24.84 8.73 26.02
N GLY A 57 25.99 8.79 25.36
CA GLY A 57 26.14 8.40 23.96
C GLY A 57 26.21 6.90 23.76
N GLN A 58 25.78 6.43 22.59
CA GLN A 58 26.19 5.15 22.01
C GLN A 58 26.15 5.25 20.48
N ASP A 59 27.31 5.10 19.85
CA ASP A 59 27.46 4.91 18.42
C ASP A 59 26.79 3.59 18.00
N LYS A 60 25.78 3.67 17.12
CA LYS A 60 25.24 2.49 16.41
C LYS A 60 25.18 2.78 14.92
N LYS A 61 25.84 1.93 14.14
CA LYS A 61 25.81 1.91 12.66
C LYS A 61 24.36 2.02 12.16
N PRO A 62 24.08 2.79 11.09
CA PRO A 62 22.73 2.90 10.57
C PRO A 62 22.34 1.58 9.90
N GLY A 63 21.50 0.79 10.56
CA GLY A 63 20.71 -0.23 9.86
C GLY A 63 19.88 0.42 8.76
N LYS A 64 19.49 -0.34 7.73
CA LYS A 64 18.59 0.15 6.66
C LYS A 64 17.43 0.91 7.30
N SER A 65 17.26 2.18 6.92
CA SER A 65 16.19 3.03 7.45
C SER A 65 14.86 2.33 7.25
N ALA A 66 13.93 2.45 8.20
CA ALA A 66 12.59 1.88 8.06
C ALA A 66 11.86 2.42 6.80
N GLU A 67 12.25 3.60 6.30
CA GLU A 67 11.82 4.09 4.97
C GLU A 67 12.31 3.19 3.85
N GLN A 68 13.56 2.73 3.89
CA GLN A 68 14.11 1.83 2.88
C GLN A 68 13.39 0.49 2.90
N VAL A 69 13.05 -0.02 4.09
CA VAL A 69 12.28 -1.27 4.23
C VAL A 69 10.87 -1.12 3.67
N GLU A 70 10.17 -0.02 3.98
CA GLU A 70 8.82 0.22 3.48
C GLU A 70 8.81 0.53 1.97
N VAL A 71 9.81 1.25 1.46
CA VAL A 71 9.98 1.48 0.01
C VAL A 71 10.23 0.16 -0.71
N GLU A 72 11.08 -0.71 -0.18
CA GLU A 72 11.29 -2.05 -0.75
C GLU A 72 10.00 -2.90 -0.71
N ARG A 73 9.23 -2.84 0.39
CA ARG A 73 7.94 -3.54 0.52
C ARG A 73 6.92 -3.04 -0.49
N LEU A 74 6.73 -1.72 -0.58
CA LEU A 74 5.81 -1.08 -1.51
C LEU A 74 6.18 -1.34 -2.96
N ARG A 75 7.49 -1.34 -3.30
CA ARG A 75 7.95 -1.70 -4.65
C ARG A 75 7.58 -3.15 -5.00
N ARG A 76 7.81 -4.11 -4.09
CA ARG A 76 7.44 -5.52 -4.32
C ARG A 76 5.93 -5.68 -4.49
N GLU A 77 5.13 -4.99 -3.68
CA GLU A 77 3.67 -5.02 -3.79
C GLU A 77 3.19 -4.40 -5.11
N ASN A 78 3.78 -3.28 -5.52
CA ASN A 78 3.45 -2.62 -6.78
C ASN A 78 3.74 -3.51 -7.99
N GLU A 79 4.91 -4.17 -8.03
CA GLU A 79 5.25 -5.11 -9.10
C GLU A 79 4.30 -6.31 -9.15
N ARG A 80 3.94 -6.87 -7.98
CA ARG A 80 2.95 -7.95 -7.90
C ARG A 80 1.59 -7.52 -8.43
N LEU A 81 1.13 -6.32 -8.06
CA LEU A 81 -0.17 -5.80 -8.50
C LEU A 81 -0.17 -5.51 -10.01
N LYS A 82 0.90 -4.94 -10.55
CA LYS A 82 1.05 -4.75 -12.00
C LYS A 82 1.02 -6.06 -12.77
N ALA A 83 1.71 -7.09 -12.28
CA ALA A 83 1.69 -8.42 -12.91
C ALA A 83 0.27 -9.01 -12.91
N ARG A 84 -0.47 -8.87 -11.80
CA ARG A 84 -1.87 -9.34 -11.73
C ARG A 84 -2.78 -8.56 -12.68
N LEU A 85 -2.60 -7.25 -12.76
CA LEU A 85 -3.35 -6.39 -13.68
C LEU A 85 -3.12 -6.81 -15.13
N ALA A 86 -1.86 -6.99 -15.54
CA ALA A 86 -1.51 -7.43 -16.90
C ALA A 86 -2.14 -8.79 -17.26
N THR A 87 -2.16 -9.74 -16.31
CA THR A 87 -2.86 -11.02 -16.50
C THR A 87 -4.36 -10.83 -16.70
N THR A 88 -5.01 -9.97 -15.90
CA THR A 88 -6.44 -9.68 -16.04
C THR A 88 -6.76 -8.99 -17.35
N GLU A 89 -5.94 -8.03 -17.78
CA GLU A 89 -6.09 -7.36 -19.08
C GLU A 89 -5.95 -8.34 -20.24
N THR A 90 -4.99 -9.26 -20.17
CA THR A 90 -4.82 -10.32 -21.18
C THR A 90 -6.04 -11.24 -21.25
N ALA A 91 -6.59 -11.62 -20.09
CA ALA A 91 -7.82 -12.42 -20.05
C ALA A 91 -9.00 -11.70 -20.69
N LEU A 92 -9.14 -10.38 -20.46
CA LEU A 92 -10.18 -9.56 -21.08
C LEU A 92 -10.03 -9.48 -22.60
N ASP A 93 -8.81 -9.33 -23.10
CA ASP A 93 -8.52 -9.35 -24.55
C ASP A 93 -8.91 -10.69 -25.19
N ILE A 94 -8.54 -11.81 -24.55
CA ILE A 94 -8.91 -13.16 -25.03
C ILE A 94 -10.44 -13.32 -25.05
N MET A 95 -11.13 -12.92 -23.99
CA MET A 95 -12.60 -12.99 -23.94
C MET A 95 -13.24 -12.11 -25.02
N GLY A 96 -12.70 -10.92 -25.28
CA GLY A 96 -13.13 -10.04 -26.36
C GLY A 96 -13.00 -10.71 -27.73
N LYS A 97 -11.84 -11.33 -28.00
CA LYS A 97 -11.59 -12.08 -29.25
C LYS A 97 -12.49 -13.30 -29.40
N ALA A 98 -12.69 -14.06 -28.33
CA ALA A 98 -13.58 -15.21 -28.34
C ALA A 98 -15.03 -14.80 -28.66
N ARG A 99 -15.51 -13.71 -28.06
CA ARG A 99 -16.83 -13.14 -28.38
C ARG A 99 -16.94 -12.74 -29.85
N ALA A 100 -15.94 -12.02 -30.38
CA ALA A 100 -15.93 -11.60 -31.78
C ALA A 100 -15.96 -12.80 -32.74
N LEU A 101 -15.21 -13.86 -32.44
CA LEU A 101 -15.23 -15.09 -33.24
C LEU A 101 -16.60 -15.76 -33.22
N LEU A 102 -17.24 -15.86 -32.05
CA LEU A 102 -18.60 -16.42 -31.93
C LEU A 102 -19.62 -15.63 -32.76
N GLU A 103 -19.49 -14.30 -32.77
CA GLU A 103 -20.35 -13.43 -33.57
C GLU A 103 -20.14 -13.64 -35.09
N GLN A 104 -18.90 -13.83 -35.54
CA GLN A 104 -18.61 -14.17 -36.93
C GLN A 104 -19.18 -15.52 -37.34
N ILE A 105 -19.02 -16.56 -36.51
CA ILE A 105 -19.56 -17.90 -36.80
C ILE A 105 -21.09 -17.83 -36.85
N SER A 106 -21.72 -17.19 -35.87
CA SER A 106 -23.18 -17.02 -35.82
C SER A 106 -23.70 -16.26 -37.04
N GLY A 107 -23.05 -15.15 -37.42
CA GLY A 107 -23.46 -14.36 -38.59
C GLY A 107 -23.26 -15.09 -39.91
N SER A 108 -22.25 -15.98 -40.01
CA SER A 108 -22.03 -16.79 -41.22
C SER A 108 -23.07 -17.90 -41.37
N ALA A 109 -23.57 -18.47 -40.27
CA ALA A 109 -24.58 -19.51 -40.28
C ALA A 109 -25.94 -19.03 -40.81
N ASP A 110 -26.26 -17.75 -40.67
CA ASP A 110 -27.51 -17.16 -41.19
C ASP A 110 -27.47 -16.87 -42.70
N THR A 111 -26.28 -16.88 -43.33
CA THR A 111 -26.12 -16.55 -44.77
C THR A 111 -26.30 -17.73 -45.73
N ASP A 112 -26.44 -18.96 -45.23
CA ASP A 112 -26.58 -20.18 -46.04
C ASP A 112 -28.05 -20.69 -46.11
N GLY A 113 -28.99 -19.75 -46.22
CA GLY A 113 -30.41 -20.04 -46.46
C GLY A 113 -30.65 -20.58 -47.88
N PRO A 114 -31.55 -21.57 -48.08
CA PRO A 114 -31.65 -22.33 -49.31
C PRO A 114 -32.00 -21.44 -50.51
N GLN A 115 -31.06 -21.36 -51.46
CA GLN A 115 -31.27 -20.69 -52.73
C GLN A 115 -32.23 -21.51 -53.58
N ASN A 116 -33.49 -21.08 -53.59
CA ASN A 116 -34.57 -21.62 -54.41
C ASN A 116 -34.13 -21.69 -55.88
N ARG A 117 -33.98 -22.91 -56.43
CA ARG A 117 -33.78 -23.13 -57.87
C ARG A 117 -35.14 -23.38 -58.51
N SER A 118 -35.49 -22.47 -59.43
CA SER A 118 -36.62 -22.53 -60.36
C SER A 118 -36.60 -23.76 -61.25
#